data_AF-A0A1J0TZR0-F1
#
_entry.id   AF-A0A1J0TZR0-F1
#
_cell.length_a   1.000
_cell.length_b   1.000
_cell.length_c   1.000
_cell.angle_alpha   90.00
_cell.angle_beta   90.00
_cell.angle_gamma   90.00
#
_symmetry.space_group_name_H-M   'P 1'
#
loop_
_entity.id
_entity.type
_entity.pdbx_description
1 polymer ?
#
loop_
_entity_poly.entity_id
_entity_poly.type
_entity_poly.pdbx_seq_one_letter_code
_entity_poly.pdbx_strand_id
1 'polypeptide(L)'
;MKKIFNLLIITTITFGAIPNLIANNSYDIQNQTVLPANTEWETIEYQERLELENRSIDDLEMTQRTQICLKESGIYTIHDFLSKTEDEIKNIKNLTRKSLAEIRQKMNELDWHFKVTNKKQEN
;
A
#
# COMPACT_ATOMS: atom_id res chain seq x y z
N MET A 1 35.61 42.26 -11.72
CA MET A 1 34.17 42.05 -12.00
C MET A 1 33.38 41.32 -10.89
N LYS A 2 34.01 40.80 -9.81
CA LYS A 2 33.28 40.16 -8.68
C LYS A 2 32.87 41.08 -7.52
N LYS A 3 33.37 42.33 -7.46
CA LYS A 3 33.11 43.26 -6.34
C LYS A 3 31.79 44.05 -6.44
N ILE A 4 31.14 44.07 -7.61
CA ILE A 4 29.92 44.84 -7.86
C ILE A 4 28.65 44.01 -7.57
N PHE A 5 28.69 42.68 -7.74
CA PHE A 5 27.53 41.82 -7.50
C PHE A 5 27.21 41.58 -6.01
N ASN A 6 28.19 41.76 -5.11
CA ASN A 6 27.99 41.54 -3.68
C ASN A 6 27.29 42.72 -2.96
N LEU A 7 27.15 43.87 -3.61
CA LEU A 7 26.54 45.06 -3.00
C LEU A 7 25.00 45.10 -3.17
N LEU A 8 24.46 44.35 -4.14
CA LEU A 8 23.02 44.27 -4.43
C LEU A 8 22.29 43.27 -3.54
N ILE A 9 22.99 42.27 -2.99
CA ILE A 9 22.40 41.21 -2.15
C ILE A 9 22.26 41.63 -0.67
N ILE A 10 23.06 42.58 -0.18
CA ILE A 10 23.12 42.94 1.25
C ILE A 10 22.09 44.04 1.60
N THR A 11 21.66 44.85 0.63
CA THR A 11 20.78 46.02 0.88
C THR A 11 19.29 45.70 0.92
N THR A 12 18.85 44.53 0.45
CA THR A 12 17.43 44.12 0.47
C THR A 12 17.07 43.20 1.65
N ILE A 13 18.05 42.73 2.43
CA ILE A 13 17.83 41.72 3.49
C ILE A 13 17.52 42.34 4.86
N THR A 14 17.29 43.66 4.98
CA THR A 14 17.04 44.27 6.30
C THR A 14 15.81 45.16 6.33
N PHE A 15 14.63 44.54 6.21
CA PHE A 15 13.46 45.02 6.95
C PHE A 15 12.64 43.82 7.45
N GLY A 16 12.62 43.64 8.76
CA GLY A 16 11.61 42.82 9.45
C GLY A 16 12.10 41.48 9.97
N ALA A 17 12.93 41.50 11.00
CA ALA A 17 13.26 40.32 11.78
C ALA A 17 12.15 40.05 12.84
N ILE A 18 11.57 38.83 12.77
CA ILE A 18 11.16 37.91 13.86
C ILE A 18 9.96 38.30 14.78
N PRO A 19 9.46 37.38 15.65
CA PRO A 19 8.38 36.40 15.49
C PRO A 19 7.12 36.74 16.32
N ASN A 20 5.96 36.13 16.04
CA ASN A 20 5.24 35.42 17.11
C ASN A 20 4.08 34.54 16.65
N LEU A 21 4.02 33.42 17.35
CA LEU A 21 3.02 32.38 17.36
C LEU A 21 1.97 32.77 18.40
N ILE A 22 0.82 33.34 18.04
CA ILE A 22 -0.37 33.26 18.89
C ILE A 22 -1.60 33.05 18.01
N ALA A 23 -2.23 31.93 18.31
CA ALA A 23 -3.48 31.43 17.78
C ALA A 23 -4.59 32.47 17.79
N ASN A 24 -5.42 32.42 16.76
CA ASN A 24 -6.87 32.49 16.90
C ASN A 24 -7.49 31.55 15.84
N ASN A 25 -7.80 30.33 16.29
CA ASN A 25 -9.01 29.54 16.02
C ASN A 25 -9.74 29.79 14.68
N SER A 26 -10.07 28.80 13.85
CA SER A 26 -10.33 27.39 14.10
C SER A 26 -10.48 26.70 12.73
N TYR A 27 -9.56 25.82 12.33
CA TYR A 27 -9.91 24.78 11.36
C TYR A 27 -9.39 23.45 11.89
N ASP A 28 -10.37 22.57 11.98
CA ASP A 28 -10.44 21.37 12.76
C ASP A 28 -9.46 20.31 12.27
N ILE A 29 -8.89 19.58 13.23
CA ILE A 29 -8.35 18.25 12.97
C ILE A 29 -9.58 17.41 12.66
N GLN A 30 -9.77 16.88 11.45
CA GLN A 30 -10.20 15.50 11.14
C GLN A 30 -10.05 15.19 9.63
N ASN A 31 -9.20 14.19 9.36
CA ASN A 31 -9.22 13.31 8.18
C ASN A 31 -8.96 13.84 6.75
N GLN A 32 -8.00 13.12 6.16
CA GLN A 32 -7.86 12.76 4.74
C GLN A 32 -7.26 13.82 3.82
N THR A 33 -5.93 13.70 3.64
CA THR A 33 -5.20 14.22 2.48
C THR A 33 -5.90 13.78 1.20
N VAL A 34 -6.77 14.65 0.68
CA VAL A 34 -7.27 14.62 -0.68
C VAL A 34 -6.07 14.74 -1.62
N LEU A 35 -5.89 13.74 -2.49
CA LEU A 35 -4.82 13.69 -3.48
C LEU A 35 -4.92 14.90 -4.42
N PRO A 36 -3.79 15.58 -4.75
CA PRO A 36 -3.81 16.74 -5.61
C PRO A 36 -4.16 16.35 -7.05
N ALA A 37 -4.93 17.23 -7.69
CA ALA A 37 -5.44 17.14 -9.04
C ALA A 37 -4.34 17.17 -10.11
N ASN A 38 -3.66 16.05 -10.34
CA ASN A 38 -3.03 15.70 -11.60
C ASN A 38 -3.39 14.26 -12.00
N THR A 39 -3.97 14.13 -13.19
CA THR A 39 -4.18 12.89 -13.95
C THR A 39 -5.40 12.02 -13.59
N GLU A 40 -6.57 12.43 -14.08
CA GLU A 40 -7.82 11.67 -14.14
C GLU A 40 -7.67 10.26 -14.78
N TRP A 41 -6.61 10.03 -15.57
CA TRP A 41 -6.30 8.77 -16.26
C TRP A 41 -5.55 7.74 -15.42
N GLU A 42 -4.74 8.16 -14.44
CA GLU A 42 -4.07 7.23 -13.50
C GLU A 42 -5.07 6.68 -12.46
N THR A 43 -6.22 7.33 -12.31
CA THR A 43 -7.22 6.95 -11.31
C THR A 43 -8.01 5.71 -11.76
N ILE A 44 -8.39 5.60 -13.04
CA ILE A 44 -9.24 4.50 -13.55
C ILE A 44 -8.55 3.14 -13.39
N GLU A 45 -7.29 3.00 -13.84
CA GLU A 45 -6.54 1.74 -13.74
C GLU A 45 -6.26 1.33 -12.27
N TYR A 46 -6.07 2.31 -11.39
CA TYR A 46 -5.92 2.05 -9.95
C TYR A 46 -7.23 1.57 -9.31
N GLN A 47 -8.37 2.17 -9.68
CA GLN A 47 -9.67 1.71 -9.18
C GLN A 47 -9.99 0.29 -9.69
N GLU A 48 -9.72 -0.02 -10.96
CA GLU A 48 -9.91 -1.38 -11.49
C GLU A 48 -9.07 -2.43 -10.72
N ARG A 49 -7.82 -2.09 -10.37
CA ARG A 49 -6.98 -2.95 -9.54
C ARG A 49 -7.53 -3.11 -8.13
N LEU A 50 -7.98 -2.02 -7.50
CA LEU A 50 -8.59 -2.07 -6.17
C LEU A 50 -9.87 -2.91 -6.16
N GLU A 51 -10.72 -2.75 -7.17
CA GLU A 51 -11.92 -3.58 -7.34
C GLU A 51 -11.54 -5.06 -7.47
N LEU A 52 -10.51 -5.36 -8.25
CA LEU A 52 -9.99 -6.72 -8.42
C LEU A 52 -9.50 -7.33 -7.10
N GLU A 53 -8.76 -6.57 -6.29
CA GLU A 53 -8.24 -7.00 -4.99
C GLU A 53 -9.33 -7.12 -3.91
N ASN A 54 -10.38 -6.30 -3.98
CA ASN A 54 -11.49 -6.35 -3.02
C ASN A 54 -12.46 -7.52 -3.26
N ARG A 55 -12.32 -8.25 -4.37
CA ARG A 55 -13.13 -9.43 -4.66
C ARG A 55 -12.89 -10.56 -3.65
N SER A 56 -13.89 -11.42 -3.50
CA SER A 56 -13.84 -12.55 -2.58
C SER A 56 -12.86 -13.60 -3.10
N ILE A 57 -12.22 -14.34 -2.18
CA ILE A 57 -11.45 -15.54 -2.57
C ILE A 57 -12.32 -16.62 -3.23
N ASP A 58 -13.65 -16.51 -3.08
CA ASP A 58 -14.59 -17.43 -3.70
C ASP A 58 -14.59 -17.32 -5.23
N ASP A 59 -14.28 -16.13 -5.75
CA ASP A 59 -14.26 -15.83 -7.19
C ASP A 59 -13.02 -16.43 -7.88
N LEU A 60 -12.04 -16.93 -7.12
CA LEU A 60 -10.80 -17.55 -7.65
C LEU A 60 -10.99 -18.99 -8.15
N GLU A 61 -12.22 -19.53 -8.08
CA GLU A 61 -12.58 -20.88 -8.55
C GLU A 61 -11.67 -22.00 -8.02
N MET A 62 -11.23 -21.86 -6.77
CA MET A 62 -10.53 -22.92 -6.04
C MET A 62 -11.52 -23.95 -5.49
N THR A 63 -11.02 -25.10 -5.05
CA THR A 63 -11.83 -26.08 -4.35
C THR A 63 -12.39 -25.49 -3.06
N GLN A 64 -13.62 -25.90 -2.76
CA GLN A 64 -14.33 -25.51 -1.54
C GLN A 64 -13.49 -25.77 -0.27
N ARG A 65 -12.65 -26.82 -0.27
CA ARG A 65 -11.76 -27.12 0.86
C ARG A 65 -10.70 -26.04 1.07
N THR A 66 -10.07 -25.60 -0.01
CA THR A 66 -9.05 -24.54 0.02
C THR A 66 -9.68 -23.21 0.45
N GLN A 67 -10.85 -22.87 -0.09
CA GLN A 67 -11.62 -21.68 0.33
C GLN A 67 -11.97 -21.71 1.82
N ILE A 68 -12.44 -22.86 2.33
CA ILE A 68 -12.76 -23.01 3.76
C ILE A 68 -11.49 -22.85 4.63
N CYS A 69 -10.35 -23.45 4.26
CA CYS A 69 -9.10 -23.29 5.03
C CYS A 69 -8.65 -21.82 5.12
N LEU A 70 -8.76 -21.09 4.01
CA LEU A 70 -8.39 -19.67 3.95
C LEU A 70 -9.34 -18.83 4.82
N LYS A 71 -10.66 -19.08 4.72
CA LYS A 71 -11.68 -18.39 5.55
C LYS A 71 -11.54 -18.68 7.04
N GLU A 72 -11.22 -19.93 7.42
CA GLU A 72 -10.95 -20.29 8.82
C GLU A 72 -9.73 -19.55 9.39
N SER A 73 -8.83 -19.10 8.51
CA SER A 73 -7.63 -18.32 8.88
C SER A 73 -7.82 -16.81 8.78
N GLY A 74 -9.06 -16.36 8.54
CA GLY A 74 -9.40 -14.95 8.43
C GLY A 74 -9.05 -14.32 7.07
N ILE A 75 -8.83 -15.13 6.03
CA ILE A 75 -8.58 -14.66 4.67
C ILE A 75 -9.88 -14.79 3.86
N TYR A 76 -10.53 -13.66 3.59
CA TYR A 76 -11.82 -13.63 2.89
C TYR A 76 -11.73 -12.97 1.52
N THR A 77 -10.81 -12.01 1.35
CA THR A 77 -10.62 -11.26 0.11
C THR A 77 -9.31 -11.61 -0.56
N ILE A 78 -9.21 -11.28 -1.86
CA ILE A 78 -7.96 -11.37 -2.61
C ILE A 78 -6.90 -10.46 -2.01
N HIS A 79 -7.29 -9.28 -1.54
CA HIS A 79 -6.41 -8.34 -0.85
C HIS A 79 -5.76 -8.99 0.37
N ASP A 80 -6.57 -9.60 1.24
CA ASP A 80 -6.06 -10.32 2.42
C ASP A 80 -5.09 -11.43 2.01
N PHE A 81 -5.42 -12.17 0.95
CA PHE A 81 -4.62 -13.27 0.45
C PHE A 81 -3.25 -12.81 -0.08
N LEU A 82 -3.21 -11.75 -0.91
CA LEU A 82 -1.97 -11.18 -1.46
C LEU A 82 -1.12 -10.48 -0.40
N SER A 83 -1.74 -9.98 0.68
CA SER A 83 -1.02 -9.41 1.81
C SER A 83 -0.17 -10.43 2.58
N LYS A 84 -0.48 -11.73 2.43
CA LYS A 84 0.22 -12.83 3.09
C LYS A 84 1.45 -13.28 2.33
N THR A 85 2.40 -13.74 3.10
CA THR A 85 3.65 -14.33 2.63
C THR A 85 3.45 -15.82 2.41
N GLU A 86 4.30 -16.43 1.57
CA GLU A 86 4.18 -17.86 1.31
C GLU A 86 4.36 -18.70 2.59
N ASP A 87 5.22 -18.25 3.51
CA ASP A 87 5.45 -18.91 4.80
C ASP A 87 4.21 -18.82 5.71
N GLU A 88 3.50 -17.69 5.74
CA GLU A 88 2.24 -17.55 6.48
C GLU A 88 1.15 -18.47 5.92
N ILE A 89 1.01 -18.55 4.59
CA ILE A 89 0.03 -19.44 3.95
C ILE A 89 0.35 -20.91 4.24
N LYS A 90 1.63 -21.31 4.23
CA LYS A 90 2.05 -22.67 4.60
C LYS A 90 1.74 -23.02 6.05
N ASN A 91 1.71 -22.03 6.94
CA ASN A 91 1.45 -22.22 8.37
C ASN A 91 -0.04 -22.19 8.74
N ILE A 92 -0.94 -22.00 7.77
CA ILE A 92 -2.38 -22.05 8.02
C ILE A 92 -2.79 -23.42 8.56
N LYS A 93 -3.55 -23.40 9.65
CA LYS A 93 -4.13 -24.60 10.27
C LYS A 93 -5.04 -25.32 9.26
N ASN A 94 -4.96 -26.64 9.22
CA ASN A 94 -5.78 -27.51 8.34
C ASN A 94 -5.50 -27.39 6.82
N LEU A 95 -4.44 -26.71 6.40
CA LEU A 95 -4.07 -26.63 4.97
C LEU A 95 -3.33 -27.91 4.54
N THR A 96 -3.84 -28.57 3.51
CA THR A 96 -3.25 -29.82 2.99
C THR A 96 -2.26 -29.52 1.86
N ARG A 97 -1.37 -30.48 1.54
CA ARG A 97 -0.46 -30.36 0.38
C ARG A 97 -1.21 -30.13 -0.93
N LYS A 98 -2.40 -30.71 -1.08
CA LYS A 98 -3.26 -30.52 -2.26
C LYS A 98 -3.76 -29.07 -2.35
N SER A 99 -4.28 -28.54 -1.24
CA SER A 99 -4.73 -27.14 -1.17
C SER A 99 -3.58 -26.16 -1.41
N LEU A 100 -2.38 -26.41 -0.89
CA LEU A 100 -1.20 -25.58 -1.18
C LEU A 100 -0.81 -25.59 -2.67
N ALA A 101 -0.86 -26.76 -3.31
CA ALA A 101 -0.56 -26.88 -4.74
C ALA A 101 -1.58 -26.12 -5.58
N GLU A 102 -2.86 -26.22 -5.23
CA GLU A 102 -3.94 -25.46 -5.88
C GLU A 102 -3.75 -23.95 -5.75
N ILE A 103 -3.42 -23.46 -4.54
CA ILE A 103 -3.13 -22.04 -4.32
C ILE A 103 -1.99 -21.57 -5.21
N ARG A 104 -0.88 -22.33 -5.26
CA ARG A 104 0.27 -22.00 -6.12
C ARG A 104 -0.07 -22.03 -7.60
N GLN A 105 -0.87 -23.00 -8.03
CA GLN A 105 -1.33 -23.10 -9.40
C GLN A 105 -2.16 -21.86 -9.77
N LYS A 106 -3.10 -21.46 -8.92
CA LYS A 106 -3.93 -20.27 -9.15
C LYS A 106 -3.13 -18.97 -9.14
N MET A 107 -2.16 -18.84 -8.24
CA MET A 107 -1.21 -17.72 -8.26
C MET A 107 -0.47 -17.65 -9.61
N ASN A 108 0.01 -18.78 -10.13
CA ASN A 108 0.70 -18.81 -11.42
C ASN A 108 -0.24 -18.53 -12.61
N GLU A 109 -1.49 -19.02 -12.56
CA GLU A 109 -2.50 -18.77 -13.61
C GLU A 109 -2.87 -17.29 -13.73
N LEU A 110 -2.92 -16.58 -12.59
CA LEU A 110 -3.26 -15.17 -12.52
C LEU A 110 -2.03 -14.25 -12.59
N ASP A 111 -0.83 -14.83 -12.72
CA ASP A 111 0.46 -14.13 -12.65
C ASP A 111 0.60 -13.26 -11.38
N TRP A 112 0.12 -13.79 -10.26
CA TRP A 112 0.22 -13.16 -8.96
C TRP A 112 1.42 -13.72 -8.19
N HIS A 113 1.96 -12.88 -7.30
CA HIS A 113 3.12 -13.24 -6.49
C HIS A 113 2.84 -13.01 -5.02
N PHE A 114 3.35 -13.91 -4.17
CA PHE A 114 3.32 -13.72 -2.73
C PHE A 114 4.15 -12.50 -2.33
N LYS A 115 3.76 -11.88 -1.22
CA LYS A 115 4.55 -10.84 -0.59
C LYS A 115 5.94 -11.37 -0.24
N VAL A 116 6.97 -10.76 -0.83
CA VAL A 116 8.38 -11.08 -0.54
C VAL A 116 8.70 -10.60 0.87
N THR A 117 9.19 -11.50 1.72
CA THR A 117 9.77 -11.11 3.01
C THR A 117 11.26 -10.85 2.83
N ASN A 118 11.68 -9.62 3.12
CA ASN A 118 13.10 -9.34 3.30
C ASN A 118 13.54 -9.99 4.62
N LYS A 119 13.84 -11.29 4.61
CA LYS A 119 14.56 -11.92 5.72
C LYS A 119 15.94 -11.27 5.79
N LYS A 120 16.06 -10.27 6.66
CA LYS A 120 17.34 -9.70 7.07
C LYS A 120 18.21 -10.88 7.52
N GLN A 121 19.31 -11.10 6.82
CA GLN A 121 20.38 -11.97 7.27
C GLN A 121 20.92 -11.33 8.56
N GLU A 122 20.41 -11.77 9.72
CA GLU A 122 21.10 -11.57 10.97
C GLU A 122 22.24 -12.59 11.00
N ASN A 123 23.45 -12.05 10.94
CA ASN A 123 24.73 -12.75 11.10
C ASN A 123 24.85 -13.39 12.49
#